data_AF-A0A0N0ZUE8-F1
#
_entry.id   AF-A0A0N0ZUE8-F1
#
_cell.length_a   1.000
_cell.length_b   1.000
_cell.length_c   1.000
_cell.angle_alpha   90.00
_cell.angle_beta   90.00
_cell.angle_gamma   90.00
#
_symmetry.space_group_name_H-M   'P 1'
#
loop_
_entity.id
_entity.type
_entity.pdbx_description
1 polymer ?
#
loop_
_entity_poly.entity_id
_entity_poly.type
_entity_poly.pdbx_seq_one_letter_code
_entity_poly.pdbx_strand_id
1 'polypeptide(L)'
;MNKLFIFLLLFFSIGSVYAQDDDGMDAVVEDYMGDTVDTGHYRNMLRADSVLILKPVSENTVYPKSFKENLKSRYKGKEFDYSVSKPRESFFQKLMRKINKILESIFGETVFSKSVKATDIFIRLFAIVLVGFLLYFIIKYLMGKEGNFFFGKRNKKLNIEAEELHENIHEINFPESIARFEREKDYRSAVRYQFLLILKKLSDKKLISWNPEKTNKDYTAELKDSHVKSVFSELSYIFDNVWYGEFNIDEQSYLKFKDQYQTFKP
;
A
#
# COMPACT_ATOMS: atom_id res chain seq x y z
N MET A 1 31.14 -22.95 -9.22
CA MET A 1 29.82 -23.01 -9.90
C MET A 1 29.16 -21.64 -9.80
N ASN A 2 29.00 -20.95 -10.93
CA ASN A 2 28.48 -19.59 -10.97
C ASN A 2 27.06 -19.54 -10.39
N LYS A 3 26.82 -18.67 -9.40
CA LYS A 3 25.49 -18.41 -8.80
C LYS A 3 24.44 -18.05 -9.86
N LEU A 4 24.89 -17.49 -10.99
CA LEU A 4 24.08 -17.20 -12.17
C LEU A 4 23.46 -18.47 -12.80
N PHE A 5 24.19 -19.59 -12.82
CA PHE A 5 23.71 -20.85 -13.41
C PHE A 5 22.66 -21.52 -12.52
N ILE A 6 22.81 -21.39 -11.20
CA ILE A 6 21.84 -21.90 -10.22
C ILE A 6 20.54 -21.09 -10.28
N PHE A 7 20.63 -19.76 -10.44
CA PHE A 7 19.46 -18.91 -10.59
C PHE A 7 18.66 -19.20 -11.86
N LEU A 8 19.35 -19.50 -12.97
CA LEU A 8 18.72 -19.82 -14.26
C LEU A 8 18.04 -21.20 -14.26
N LEU A 9 18.61 -22.17 -13.54
CA LEU A 9 17.99 -23.48 -13.28
C LEU A 9 16.74 -23.38 -12.38
N LEU A 10 16.77 -22.50 -11.37
CA LEU A 10 15.63 -22.25 -10.49
C LEU A 10 14.47 -21.55 -11.23
N PHE A 11 14.78 -20.65 -12.16
CA PHE A 11 13.77 -19.94 -12.96
C PHE A 11 13.04 -20.86 -13.96
N PHE A 12 13.73 -21.88 -14.48
CA PHE A 12 13.13 -22.89 -15.38
C PHE A 12 12.41 -24.04 -14.65
N SER A 13 12.56 -24.15 -13.32
CA SER A 13 11.97 -25.24 -12.52
C SER A 13 10.65 -24.85 -11.82
N ILE A 14 10.14 -23.64 -12.04
CA ILE A 14 8.84 -23.22 -11.50
C ILE A 14 7.75 -23.80 -12.42
N GLY A 15 7.29 -25.01 -12.10
CA GLY A 15 6.12 -25.62 -12.71
C GLY A 15 4.87 -24.77 -12.50
N SER A 16 3.94 -24.87 -13.45
CA SER A 16 2.63 -24.22 -13.38
C SER A 16 1.85 -24.75 -12.17
N VAL A 17 1.78 -23.95 -11.10
CA VAL A 17 0.82 -24.19 -10.02
C VAL A 17 -0.53 -23.73 -10.55
N TYR A 18 -1.41 -24.69 -10.83
CA TYR A 18 -2.83 -24.41 -11.01
C TYR A 18 -3.39 -24.01 -9.65
N ALA A 19 -4.05 -22.85 -9.59
CA ALA A 19 -4.86 -22.49 -8.43
C ALA A 19 -5.99 -23.51 -8.30
N GLN A 20 -6.31 -23.93 -7.08
CA GLN A 20 -7.56 -24.64 -6.82
C GLN A 20 -8.72 -23.71 -7.18
N ASP A 21 -9.57 -24.16 -8.10
CA ASP A 21 -10.89 -23.60 -8.25
C ASP A 21 -11.64 -23.85 -6.93
N ASP A 22 -12.04 -22.75 -6.29
CA ASP A 22 -12.86 -22.76 -5.09
C ASP A 22 -14.24 -23.29 -5.50
N ASP A 23 -14.44 -24.59 -5.27
CA ASP A 23 -15.73 -25.25 -5.45
C ASP A 23 -16.76 -24.49 -4.61
N GLY A 24 -17.84 -24.11 -5.29
CA GLY A 24 -18.79 -23.12 -4.82
C GLY A 24 -19.24 -23.35 -3.39
N MET A 25 -18.90 -22.40 -2.51
CA MET A 25 -19.74 -22.16 -1.35
C MET A 25 -21.08 -21.64 -1.85
N ASP A 26 -22.09 -22.50 -1.77
CA ASP A 26 -23.49 -22.13 -1.90
C ASP A 26 -23.73 -20.82 -1.16
N ALA A 27 -24.12 -19.80 -1.91
CA ALA A 27 -24.51 -18.52 -1.35
C ALA A 27 -25.61 -18.80 -0.32
N VAL A 28 -25.28 -18.61 0.95
CA VAL A 28 -26.25 -18.63 2.04
C VAL A 28 -27.32 -17.62 1.66
N VAL A 29 -28.48 -18.13 1.26
CA VAL A 29 -29.67 -17.32 1.05
C VAL A 29 -29.96 -16.68 2.40
N GLU A 30 -29.67 -15.40 2.53
CA GLU A 30 -30.15 -14.58 3.64
C GLU A 30 -31.67 -14.70 3.63
N ASP A 31 -32.19 -15.54 4.51
CA ASP A 31 -33.62 -15.64 4.77
C ASP A 31 -34.01 -14.28 5.36
N TYR A 32 -34.73 -13.49 4.57
CA TYR A 32 -35.25 -12.21 5.02
C TYR A 32 -36.14 -12.51 6.22
N MET A 33 -35.69 -12.14 7.43
CA MET A 33 -36.57 -12.10 8.59
C MET A 33 -37.76 -11.24 8.19
N GLY A 34 -38.93 -11.88 8.08
CA GLY A 34 -40.18 -11.16 7.94
C GLY A 34 -40.28 -10.20 9.11
N ASP A 35 -40.50 -8.92 8.79
CA ASP A 35 -40.70 -7.85 9.76
C ASP A 35 -41.98 -8.13 10.56
N THR A 36 -41.89 -9.02 11.54
CA THR A 36 -42.89 -9.15 12.59
C THR A 36 -42.68 -7.96 13.50
N VAL A 37 -43.55 -6.96 13.32
CA VAL A 37 -43.70 -5.81 14.21
C VAL A 37 -44.09 -6.32 15.61
N ASP A 38 -43.10 -6.76 16.38
CA ASP A 38 -43.25 -7.07 17.80
C ASP A 38 -43.37 -5.75 18.56
N THR A 39 -44.58 -5.44 18.98
CA THR A 39 -44.90 -4.21 19.72
C THR A 39 -44.66 -4.35 21.22
N GLY A 40 -44.06 -5.45 21.69
CA GLY A 40 -43.82 -5.73 23.11
C GLY A 40 -42.86 -4.76 23.82
N HIS A 41 -41.97 -4.09 23.10
CA HIS A 41 -40.90 -3.28 23.70
C HIS A 41 -41.30 -1.87 24.16
N TYR A 42 -42.54 -1.42 23.90
CA TYR A 42 -42.94 -0.02 24.13
C TYR A 42 -43.81 0.19 25.38
N ARG A 43 -43.76 -0.71 26.37
CA ARG A 43 -44.72 -0.69 27.49
C ARG A 43 -44.71 0.60 28.32
N ASN A 44 -43.60 1.35 28.35
CA ASN A 44 -43.43 2.56 29.19
C ASN A 44 -42.69 3.73 28.49
N MET A 45 -42.59 3.75 27.16
CA MET A 45 -41.99 4.90 26.47
C MET A 45 -43.05 5.97 26.20
N LEU A 46 -42.69 7.25 26.39
CA LEU A 46 -43.51 8.37 25.94
C LEU A 46 -43.77 8.19 24.44
N ARG A 47 -45.05 8.14 24.07
CA ARG A 47 -45.50 7.90 22.69
C ARG A 47 -44.88 8.99 21.81
N ALA A 48 -43.92 8.64 20.96
CA ALA A 48 -43.35 9.57 20.00
C ALA A 48 -44.50 10.22 19.21
N ASP A 49 -44.51 11.55 19.18
CA ASP A 49 -45.60 12.39 18.70
C ASP A 49 -46.12 11.87 17.36
N SER A 50 -47.26 11.19 17.41
CA SER A 50 -47.62 10.26 16.38
C SER A 50 -48.60 10.95 15.44
N VAL A 51 -48.02 11.63 14.45
CA VAL A 51 -48.74 11.98 13.22
C VAL A 51 -49.42 10.72 12.62
N LEU A 52 -48.90 9.52 12.94
CA LEU A 52 -49.47 8.22 12.58
C LEU A 52 -50.73 7.81 13.39
N ILE A 53 -50.95 8.33 14.62
CA ILE A 53 -52.21 8.09 15.38
C ILE A 53 -53.39 8.75 14.68
N LEU A 54 -53.16 9.91 14.08
CA LEU A 54 -54.21 10.74 13.51
C LEU A 54 -54.80 10.18 12.21
N LYS A 55 -54.30 9.03 11.72
CA LYS A 55 -54.64 8.43 10.43
C LYS A 55 -54.89 9.51 9.37
N PRO A 56 -53.90 10.39 9.10
CA PRO A 56 -54.12 11.51 8.21
C PRO A 56 -54.55 10.94 6.86
N VAL A 57 -55.82 11.18 6.53
CA VAL A 57 -56.40 10.71 5.28
C VAL A 57 -55.83 11.64 4.23
N SER A 58 -54.76 11.22 3.58
CA SER A 58 -54.28 11.94 2.40
C SER A 58 -55.37 11.77 1.34
N GLU A 59 -55.92 12.86 0.84
CA GLU A 59 -56.87 12.85 -0.29
C GLU A 59 -56.25 12.34 -1.60
N ASN A 60 -54.96 11.96 -1.60
CA ASN A 60 -54.32 11.39 -2.78
C ASN A 60 -55.01 10.09 -3.19
N THR A 61 -55.63 10.14 -4.36
CA THR A 61 -56.07 8.96 -5.09
C THR A 61 -54.84 8.10 -5.40
N VAL A 62 -54.70 6.96 -4.73
CA VAL A 62 -53.62 6.00 -4.99
C VAL A 62 -54.04 5.12 -6.16
N TYR A 63 -53.30 5.21 -7.25
CA TYR A 63 -53.47 4.31 -8.38
C TYR A 63 -52.57 3.08 -8.17
N PRO A 64 -53.12 1.85 -8.14
CA PRO A 64 -52.30 0.65 -8.05
C PRO A 64 -51.42 0.56 -9.31
N LYS A 65 -50.10 0.70 -9.14
CA LYS A 65 -49.15 0.47 -10.22
C LYS A 65 -48.78 -1.01 -10.25
N SER A 66 -49.03 -1.67 -11.37
CA SER A 66 -48.50 -3.00 -11.63
C SER A 66 -47.10 -2.90 -12.22
N PHE A 67 -46.27 -3.91 -11.91
CA PHE A 67 -45.01 -4.05 -12.62
C PHE A 67 -45.28 -4.39 -14.08
N LYS A 68 -44.55 -3.75 -14.99
CA LYS A 68 -44.58 -4.13 -16.41
C LYS A 68 -44.16 -5.60 -16.53
N GLU A 69 -44.78 -6.31 -17.46
CA GLU A 69 -44.50 -7.73 -17.70
C GLU A 69 -43.02 -8.00 -17.99
N ASN A 70 -42.56 -9.19 -17.61
CA ASN A 70 -41.19 -9.67 -17.85
C ASN A 70 -40.09 -8.76 -17.27
N LEU A 71 -40.31 -8.21 -16.06
CA LEU A 71 -39.34 -7.36 -15.37
C LEU A 71 -37.93 -7.99 -15.34
N LYS A 72 -37.83 -9.28 -14.98
CA LYS A 72 -36.54 -9.99 -14.83
C LYS A 72 -35.74 -10.14 -16.13
N SER A 73 -36.38 -10.21 -17.29
CA SER A 73 -35.64 -10.41 -18.56
C SER A 73 -35.04 -9.11 -19.09
N ARG A 74 -35.66 -7.96 -18.77
CA ARG A 74 -35.18 -6.64 -19.22
C ARG A 74 -33.85 -6.21 -18.60
N TYR A 75 -33.45 -6.84 -17.50
CA TYR A 75 -32.21 -6.54 -16.79
C TYR A 75 -31.13 -7.63 -16.96
N LYS A 76 -31.23 -8.43 -18.04
CA LYS A 76 -30.20 -9.44 -18.42
C LYS A 76 -29.24 -8.98 -19.51
N GLY A 77 -29.38 -7.73 -19.98
CA GLY A 77 -28.49 -7.14 -20.99
C GLY A 77 -27.07 -6.92 -20.45
N LYS A 78 -26.09 -6.76 -21.36
CA LYS A 78 -24.69 -6.52 -21.01
C LYS A 78 -24.50 -5.23 -20.22
N GLU A 79 -25.38 -4.24 -20.38
CA GLU A 79 -25.39 -3.02 -19.57
C GLU A 79 -25.75 -3.24 -18.09
N PHE A 80 -26.31 -4.41 -17.74
CA PHE A 80 -26.68 -4.79 -16.37
C PHE A 80 -25.78 -5.89 -15.80
N ASP A 81 -24.73 -6.28 -16.54
CA ASP A 81 -23.69 -7.17 -16.05
C ASP A 81 -22.64 -6.36 -15.28
N TYR A 82 -22.86 -6.24 -13.96
CA TYR A 82 -21.96 -5.55 -13.04
C TYR A 82 -20.79 -6.43 -12.56
N SER A 83 -20.57 -7.61 -13.17
CA SER A 83 -19.38 -8.41 -12.87
C SER A 83 -18.12 -7.68 -13.36
N VAL A 84 -17.18 -7.47 -12.43
CA VAL A 84 -15.98 -6.63 -12.65
C VAL A 84 -14.91 -7.36 -13.50
N SER A 85 -15.19 -8.60 -13.93
CA SER A 85 -14.25 -9.46 -14.64
C SER A 85 -14.28 -9.23 -16.15
N LYS A 86 -13.78 -8.06 -16.60
CA LYS A 86 -13.14 -8.04 -17.92
C LYS A 86 -12.03 -9.10 -17.91
N PRO A 87 -11.87 -9.96 -18.94
CA PRO A 87 -10.75 -10.89 -18.99
C PRO A 87 -9.45 -10.10 -18.87
N ARG A 88 -8.83 -10.17 -17.69
CA ARG A 88 -7.59 -9.45 -17.42
C ARG A 88 -6.50 -10.17 -18.18
N GLU A 89 -6.02 -9.59 -19.27
CA GLU A 89 -4.79 -10.05 -19.91
C GLU A 89 -3.71 -10.17 -18.82
N SER A 90 -3.12 -11.37 -18.68
CA SER A 90 -2.09 -11.64 -17.70
C SER A 90 -0.93 -10.65 -17.90
N PHE A 91 -0.29 -10.22 -16.81
CA PHE A 91 0.89 -9.35 -16.88
C PHE A 91 1.94 -9.89 -17.87
N PHE A 92 2.11 -11.21 -17.90
CA PHE A 92 3.00 -11.89 -18.82
C PHE A 92 2.57 -11.77 -20.28
N GLN A 93 1.26 -11.87 -20.57
CA GLN A 93 0.71 -11.67 -21.91
C GLN A 93 0.92 -10.23 -22.38
N LYS A 94 0.71 -9.24 -21.50
CA LYS A 94 0.98 -7.82 -21.81
C LYS A 94 2.45 -7.57 -22.10
N LEU A 95 3.35 -8.20 -21.32
CA LEU A 95 4.79 -8.09 -21.48
C LEU A 95 5.24 -8.73 -22.81
N MET A 96 4.84 -9.97 -23.09
CA MET A 96 5.21 -10.66 -24.33
C MET A 96 4.69 -9.97 -25.58
N ARG A 97 3.46 -9.41 -25.53
CA ARG A 97 2.95 -8.59 -26.64
C ARG A 97 3.80 -7.35 -26.89
N LYS A 98 4.27 -6.66 -25.84
CA LYS A 98 5.16 -5.50 -26.00
C LYS A 98 6.53 -5.91 -26.53
N ILE A 99 7.09 -7.01 -26.03
CA ILE A 99 8.37 -7.55 -26.50
C ILE A 99 8.27 -7.91 -27.99
N ASN A 100 7.22 -8.61 -28.41
CA ASN A 100 7.02 -8.99 -29.82
C ASN A 100 6.89 -7.76 -30.72
N LYS A 101 6.14 -6.74 -30.31
CA LYS A 101 6.04 -5.48 -31.07
C LYS A 101 7.37 -4.75 -31.19
N ILE A 102 8.18 -4.76 -30.13
CA ILE A 102 9.53 -4.17 -30.15
C ILE A 102 10.43 -4.98 -31.07
N LEU A 103 10.34 -6.31 -31.04
CA LEU A 103 11.08 -7.20 -31.93
C LEU A 103 10.69 -6.96 -33.40
N GLU A 104 9.39 -6.92 -33.71
CA GLU A 104 8.88 -6.65 -35.05
C GLU A 104 9.28 -5.25 -35.54
N SER A 105 9.28 -4.24 -34.66
CA SER A 105 9.69 -2.88 -35.00
C SER A 105 11.19 -2.74 -35.26
N ILE A 106 12.02 -3.53 -34.59
CA ILE A 106 13.49 -3.44 -34.71
C ILE A 106 13.98 -4.35 -35.84
N PHE A 107 13.37 -5.52 -36.00
CA PHE A 107 13.86 -6.57 -36.90
C PHE A 107 13.01 -6.77 -38.16
N GLY A 108 11.80 -6.21 -38.22
CA GLY A 108 10.89 -6.32 -39.37
C GLY A 108 10.17 -7.67 -39.46
N GLU A 109 9.04 -7.70 -40.17
CA GLU A 109 8.13 -8.86 -40.33
C GLU A 109 8.81 -10.09 -41.01
N THR A 110 9.97 -9.87 -41.62
CA THR A 110 10.77 -10.86 -42.35
C THR A 110 11.57 -11.83 -41.48
N VAL A 111 11.63 -11.63 -40.16
CA VAL A 111 12.52 -12.38 -39.26
C VAL A 111 12.02 -13.80 -38.97
N PHE A 112 10.71 -14.01 -39.07
CA PHE A 112 10.08 -15.28 -38.70
C PHE A 112 9.51 -16.06 -39.89
N SER A 113 9.44 -15.47 -41.10
CA SER A 113 8.58 -15.98 -42.16
C SER A 113 9.25 -16.22 -43.53
N LYS A 114 10.52 -15.87 -43.76
CA LYS A 114 11.17 -16.07 -45.07
C LYS A 114 12.50 -16.84 -45.05
N SER A 115 12.63 -17.70 -46.06
CA SER A 115 13.70 -18.64 -46.36
C SER A 115 15.09 -17.99 -46.36
N VAL A 116 16.03 -18.68 -45.73
CA VAL A 116 17.26 -18.11 -45.20
C VAL A 116 18.41 -18.19 -46.22
N LYS A 117 19.00 -17.04 -46.59
CA LYS A 117 20.36 -16.99 -47.17
C LYS A 117 21.39 -17.03 -46.04
N ALA A 118 22.57 -17.61 -46.27
CA ALA A 118 23.62 -17.74 -45.24
C ALA A 118 23.98 -16.41 -44.56
N THR A 119 23.93 -15.30 -45.30
CA THR A 119 24.16 -13.94 -44.79
C THR A 119 23.14 -13.52 -43.71
N ASP A 120 21.89 -13.94 -43.82
CA ASP A 120 20.85 -13.62 -42.82
C ASP A 120 21.09 -14.36 -41.50
N ILE A 121 21.71 -15.55 -41.53
CA ILE A 121 22.06 -16.32 -40.32
C ILE A 121 23.15 -15.58 -39.54
N PHE A 122 24.17 -15.06 -40.21
CA PHE A 122 25.26 -14.35 -39.55
C PHE A 122 24.80 -13.04 -38.90
N ILE A 123 23.98 -12.27 -39.61
CA ILE A 123 23.40 -11.03 -39.07
C ILE A 123 22.48 -11.35 -37.88
N ARG A 124 21.70 -12.43 -37.96
CA ARG A 124 20.84 -12.91 -36.87
C ARG A 124 21.64 -13.33 -35.63
N LEU A 125 22.72 -14.09 -35.81
CA LEU A 125 23.58 -14.52 -34.71
C LEU A 125 24.21 -13.30 -34.02
N PHE A 126 24.71 -12.35 -34.81
CA PHE A 126 25.33 -11.13 -34.30
C PHE A 126 24.34 -10.28 -33.47
N ALA A 127 23.11 -10.12 -33.94
CA ALA A 127 22.09 -9.37 -33.21
C ALA A 127 21.70 -10.02 -31.88
N ILE A 128 21.57 -11.35 -31.83
CA ILE A 128 21.26 -12.10 -30.60
C ILE A 128 22.40 -11.92 -29.59
N VAL A 129 23.65 -12.04 -30.05
CA VAL A 129 24.84 -11.82 -29.20
C VAL A 129 24.89 -10.39 -28.68
N LEU A 130 24.58 -9.39 -29.51
CA LEU A 130 24.55 -7.99 -29.13
C LEU A 130 23.50 -7.69 -28.04
N VAL A 131 22.27 -8.20 -28.22
CA VAL A 131 21.19 -8.03 -27.24
C VAL A 131 21.53 -8.75 -25.92
N GLY A 132 22.06 -9.97 -26.00
CA GLY A 132 22.53 -10.71 -24.83
C GLY A 132 23.66 -10.00 -24.09
N PHE A 133 24.60 -9.40 -24.83
CA PHE A 133 25.70 -8.61 -24.29
C PHE A 133 25.20 -7.34 -23.58
N LEU A 134 24.22 -6.64 -24.17
CA LEU A 134 23.59 -5.46 -23.58
C LEU A 134 22.83 -5.82 -22.29
N LEU A 135 22.05 -6.90 -22.31
CA LEU A 135 21.36 -7.44 -21.13
C LEU A 135 22.35 -7.81 -20.02
N TYR A 136 23.46 -8.47 -20.35
CA TYR A 136 24.52 -8.78 -19.39
C TYR A 136 25.08 -7.51 -18.73
N PHE A 137 25.36 -6.46 -19.52
CA PHE A 137 25.85 -5.19 -18.99
C PHE A 137 24.82 -4.49 -18.10
N ILE A 138 23.54 -4.50 -18.48
CA ILE A 138 22.44 -3.94 -17.67
C ILE A 138 22.36 -4.68 -16.33
N ILE A 139 22.33 -6.02 -16.34
CA ILE A 139 22.26 -6.82 -15.11
C ILE A 139 23.49 -6.58 -14.23
N LYS A 140 24.69 -6.55 -14.82
CA LYS A 140 25.95 -6.28 -14.11
C LYS A 140 25.98 -4.89 -13.50
N TYR A 141 25.48 -3.88 -14.21
CA TYR A 141 25.38 -2.51 -13.71
C TYR A 141 24.37 -2.39 -12.57
N LEU A 142 23.21 -3.04 -12.70
CA LEU A 142 22.18 -3.09 -11.64
C LEU A 142 22.65 -3.83 -10.39
N MET A 143 23.48 -4.86 -10.52
CA MET A 143 24.06 -5.57 -9.36
C MET A 143 25.28 -4.84 -8.76
N GLY A 144 25.98 -4.01 -9.52
CA GLY A 144 27.19 -3.32 -9.09
C GLY A 144 26.96 -2.06 -8.24
N LYS A 145 25.79 -1.42 -8.36
CA LYS A 145 25.34 -0.38 -7.43
C LYS A 145 24.45 -1.04 -6.40
N GLU A 146 24.98 -1.22 -5.18
CA GLU A 146 24.25 -1.46 -3.93
C GLU A 146 22.80 -1.95 -4.13
N GLY A 147 22.66 -3.26 -4.29
CA GLY A 147 21.43 -3.97 -4.63
C GLY A 147 20.30 -3.92 -3.60
N ASN A 148 20.12 -2.78 -2.92
CA ASN A 148 19.08 -2.54 -1.92
C ASN A 148 17.90 -1.72 -2.44
N PHE A 149 18.00 -1.07 -3.61
CA PHE A 149 16.93 -0.15 -4.05
C PHE A 149 15.66 -0.87 -4.53
N PHE A 150 15.76 -2.10 -5.05
CA PHE A 150 14.62 -2.80 -5.67
C PHE A 150 14.13 -4.05 -4.91
N PHE A 151 14.89 -4.56 -3.93
CA PHE A 151 14.57 -5.80 -3.20
C PHE A 151 14.62 -5.66 -1.67
N GLY A 152 14.39 -4.46 -1.12
CA GLY A 152 14.14 -4.32 0.32
C GLY A 152 12.93 -5.16 0.73
N LYS A 153 13.12 -6.14 1.62
CA LYS A 153 12.04 -6.96 2.20
C LYS A 153 10.96 -6.05 2.80
N ARG A 154 9.80 -5.94 2.14
CA ARG A 154 8.65 -5.10 2.56
C ARG A 154 7.67 -5.79 3.52
N ASN A 155 8.11 -6.75 4.33
CA ASN A 155 7.20 -7.49 5.20
C ASN A 155 7.94 -8.02 6.44
N LYS A 156 8.43 -7.13 7.30
CA LYS A 156 8.61 -7.50 8.71
C LYS A 156 7.29 -7.13 9.37
N LYS A 157 6.50 -8.14 9.80
CA LYS A 157 5.30 -7.88 10.60
C LYS A 157 5.69 -6.92 11.72
N LEU A 158 5.13 -5.72 11.71
CA LEU A 158 5.30 -4.74 12.79
C LEU A 158 4.74 -5.39 14.04
N ASN A 159 5.63 -5.94 14.86
CA ASN A 159 5.30 -6.41 16.18
C ASN A 159 5.32 -5.17 17.06
N ILE A 160 4.20 -4.45 17.09
CA ILE A 160 4.03 -3.29 17.95
C ILE A 160 3.89 -3.87 19.36
N GLU A 161 4.99 -3.90 20.12
CA GLU A 161 4.94 -4.34 21.51
C GLU A 161 4.07 -3.37 22.30
N ALA A 162 3.18 -3.89 23.16
CA ALA A 162 2.24 -3.07 23.93
C ALA A 162 2.95 -2.05 24.86
N GLU A 163 4.24 -2.25 25.13
CA GLU A 163 5.10 -1.33 25.87
C GLU A 163 5.40 -0.04 25.08
N GLU A 164 5.39 -0.09 23.73
CA GLU A 164 5.57 1.09 22.87
C GLU A 164 4.38 2.06 22.91
N LEU A 165 3.20 1.59 23.32
CA LEU A 165 1.95 2.37 23.32
C LEU A 165 1.84 3.33 24.51
N HIS A 166 2.57 3.09 25.60
CA HIS A 166 2.50 3.89 26.85
C HIS A 166 3.86 4.46 27.28
N GLU A 167 4.73 4.82 26.33
CA GLU A 167 6.00 5.49 26.64
C GLU A 167 5.74 6.90 27.25
N ASN A 168 6.06 7.09 28.53
CA ASN A 168 6.10 8.43 29.13
C ASN A 168 7.42 9.12 28.76
N ILE A 169 7.38 10.10 27.87
CA ILE A 169 8.55 10.85 27.42
C ILE A 169 9.36 11.48 28.57
N HIS A 170 8.77 11.73 29.74
CA HIS A 170 9.49 12.35 30.86
C HIS A 170 10.33 11.37 31.68
N GLU A 171 10.13 10.06 31.52
CA GLU A 171 10.84 9.00 32.26
C GLU A 171 12.01 8.39 31.47
N ILE A 172 12.09 8.68 30.17
CA ILE A 172 13.08 8.09 29.27
C ILE A 172 14.45 8.79 29.40
N ASN A 173 15.50 8.00 29.58
CA ASN A 173 16.88 8.46 29.40
C ASN A 173 17.25 8.50 27.90
N PHE A 174 16.91 9.60 27.22
CA PHE A 174 17.14 9.75 25.78
C PHE A 174 18.62 9.62 25.36
N PRO A 175 19.59 10.28 26.01
CA PRO A 175 21.00 10.15 25.64
C PRO A 175 21.48 8.70 25.59
N GLU A 176 21.15 7.91 26.61
CA GLU A 176 21.54 6.51 26.70
C GLU A 176 20.82 5.65 25.66
N SER A 177 19.50 5.83 25.52
CA SER A 177 18.68 5.05 24.59
C SER A 177 19.08 5.28 23.14
N ILE A 178 19.29 6.54 22.73
CA ILE A 178 19.75 6.90 21.39
C ILE A 178 21.14 6.29 21.14
N ALA A 179 22.08 6.41 22.08
CA ALA A 179 23.41 5.83 21.94
C ALA A 179 23.39 4.29 21.88
N ARG A 180 22.44 3.63 22.54
CA ARG A 180 22.21 2.18 22.41
C ARG A 180 21.77 1.82 21.00
N PHE A 181 20.73 2.46 20.47
CA PHE A 181 20.22 2.19 19.12
C PHE A 181 21.24 2.49 18.03
N GLU A 182 22.05 3.55 18.20
CA GLU A 182 23.16 3.86 17.29
C GLU A 182 24.22 2.75 17.25
N ARG A 183 24.59 2.17 18.41
CA ARG A 183 25.55 1.05 18.48
C ARG A 183 25.00 -0.24 17.87
N GLU A 184 23.71 -0.49 18.06
CA GLU A 184 22.99 -1.64 17.48
C GLU A 184 22.69 -1.47 15.99
N LYS A 185 22.99 -0.30 15.41
CA LYS A 185 22.65 0.10 14.04
C LYS A 185 21.15 0.06 13.75
N ASP A 186 20.33 0.21 14.79
CA ASP A 186 18.89 0.42 14.66
C ASP A 186 18.59 1.91 14.49
N TYR A 187 18.86 2.40 13.28
CA TYR A 187 18.68 3.82 12.94
C TYR A 187 17.22 4.25 12.98
N ARG A 188 16.27 3.32 12.79
CA ARG A 188 14.83 3.61 12.84
C ARG A 188 14.41 3.96 14.27
N SER A 189 14.80 3.14 15.24
CA SER A 189 14.55 3.40 16.66
C SER A 189 15.31 4.65 17.15
N ALA A 190 16.53 4.87 16.66
CA ALA A 190 17.29 6.08 16.98
C ALA A 190 16.59 7.37 16.50
N VAL A 191 16.01 7.39 15.29
CA VAL A 191 15.21 8.53 14.79
C VAL A 191 13.94 8.72 15.63
N ARG A 192 13.22 7.64 15.97
CA ARG A 192 12.04 7.73 16.85
C ARG A 192 12.37 8.41 18.17
N TYR A 193 13.44 7.97 18.83
CA TYR A 193 13.82 8.53 20.14
C TYR A 193 14.33 9.97 20.04
N GLN A 194 14.96 10.35 18.92
CA GLN A 194 15.28 11.77 18.67
C GLN A 194 14.03 12.64 18.49
N PHE A 195 12.99 12.13 17.81
CA PHE A 195 11.72 12.84 17.68
C PHE A 195 10.97 12.97 19.01
N LEU A 196 10.92 11.90 19.81
CA LEU A 196 10.35 11.94 21.15
C LEU A 196 11.09 12.93 22.07
N LEU A 197 12.42 13.05 21.94
CA LEU A 197 13.20 14.07 22.66
C LEU A 197 12.79 15.50 22.26
N ILE A 198 12.42 15.74 20.99
CA ILE A 198 11.89 17.04 20.55
C ILE A 198 10.55 17.33 21.20
N LEU A 199 9.62 16.36 21.21
CA LEU A 199 8.33 16.50 21.89
C LEU A 199 8.52 16.81 23.38
N LYS A 200 9.48 16.14 24.04
CA LYS A 200 9.86 16.47 25.41
C LYS A 200 10.35 17.90 25.56
N LYS A 201 11.28 18.36 24.72
CA LYS A 201 11.78 19.75 24.80
C LYS A 201 10.66 20.78 24.60
N LEU A 202 9.71 20.51 23.70
CA LEU A 202 8.54 21.36 23.48
C LEU A 202 7.58 21.35 24.68
N SER A 203 7.35 20.17 25.26
CA SER A 203 6.51 19.98 26.45
C SER A 203 7.12 20.66 27.68
N ASP A 204 8.43 20.50 27.91
CA ASP A 204 9.17 21.12 29.01
C ASP A 204 9.10 22.66 28.94
N LYS A 205 9.07 23.22 27.71
CA LYS A 205 8.87 24.66 27.46
C LYS A 205 7.41 25.11 27.46
N LYS A 206 6.46 24.21 27.71
CA LYS A 206 5.01 24.46 27.67
C LYS A 206 4.50 24.99 26.32
N LEU A 207 5.20 24.66 25.23
CA LEU A 207 4.79 25.01 23.87
C LEU A 207 3.74 24.05 23.32
N ILE A 208 3.72 22.82 23.85
CA ILE A 208 2.72 21.79 23.55
C ILE A 208 2.26 21.16 24.87
N SER A 209 1.08 20.55 24.86
CA SER A 209 0.58 19.68 25.91
C SER A 209 0.76 18.22 25.48
N TRP A 210 1.76 17.55 26.05
CA TRP A 210 2.05 16.14 25.75
C TRP A 210 0.86 15.22 26.08
N ASN A 211 0.49 14.39 25.12
CA ASN A 211 -0.44 13.28 25.26
C ASN A 211 -0.10 12.17 24.23
N PRO A 212 0.17 10.92 24.63
CA PRO A 212 0.50 9.84 23.70
C PRO A 212 -0.57 9.57 22.62
N GLU A 213 -1.83 9.94 22.86
CA GLU A 213 -2.93 9.76 21.89
C GLU A 213 -2.98 10.84 20.79
N LYS A 214 -2.22 11.94 20.94
CA LYS A 214 -2.19 13.03 19.95
C LYS A 214 -1.34 12.67 18.73
N THR A 215 -1.78 13.11 17.57
CA THR A 215 -1.02 12.97 16.32
C THR A 215 0.03 14.08 16.19
N ASN A 216 1.02 13.87 15.32
CA ASN A 216 2.03 14.89 15.03
C ASN A 216 1.43 16.17 14.42
N LYS A 217 0.30 16.04 13.72
CA LYS A 217 -0.45 17.20 13.19
C LYS A 217 -1.10 18.00 14.31
N ASP A 218 -1.58 17.35 15.36
CA ASP A 218 -2.17 18.02 16.52
C ASP A 218 -1.08 18.84 17.24
N TYR A 219 0.10 18.25 17.47
CA TYR A 219 1.24 18.98 18.03
C TYR A 219 1.67 20.17 17.17
N THR A 220 1.69 20.00 15.85
CA THR A 220 2.01 21.10 14.92
C THR A 220 0.98 22.23 14.99
N ALA A 221 -0.29 21.93 15.28
CA ALA A 221 -1.35 22.92 15.42
C ALA A 221 -1.26 23.72 16.73
N GLU A 222 -0.69 23.15 17.79
CA GLU A 222 -0.48 23.83 19.08
C GLU A 222 0.63 24.90 19.03
N LEU A 223 1.60 24.72 18.14
CA LEU A 223 2.72 25.64 17.97
C LEU A 223 2.26 26.98 17.37
N LYS A 224 2.53 28.06 18.10
CA LYS A 224 2.15 29.44 17.70
C LYS A 224 3.21 30.13 16.85
N ASP A 225 4.49 29.89 17.14
CA ASP A 225 5.59 30.49 16.39
C ASP A 225 5.74 29.83 15.01
N SER A 226 5.72 30.63 13.95
CA SER A 226 5.74 30.14 12.57
C SER A 226 7.05 29.45 12.20
N HIS A 227 8.18 29.91 12.75
CA HIS A 227 9.48 29.30 12.49
C HIS A 227 9.56 27.94 13.17
N VAL A 228 9.28 27.88 14.48
CA VAL A 228 9.28 26.61 15.24
C VAL A 228 8.32 25.60 14.61
N LYS A 229 7.13 26.05 14.20
CA LYS A 229 6.14 25.22 13.51
C LYS A 229 6.65 24.66 12.18
N SER A 230 7.30 25.48 11.34
CA SER A 230 7.85 25.04 10.06
C SER A 230 8.91 23.96 10.25
N VAL A 231 9.88 24.22 11.13
CA VAL A 231 10.97 23.26 11.39
C VAL A 231 10.44 21.98 12.04
N PHE A 232 9.50 22.09 12.98
CA PHE A 232 8.86 20.91 13.58
C PHE A 232 8.08 20.08 12.55
N SER A 233 7.41 20.73 11.60
CA SER A 233 6.68 20.03 10.53
C SER A 233 7.62 19.21 9.63
N GLU A 234 8.81 19.75 9.31
CA GLU A 234 9.83 19.03 8.55
C GLU A 234 10.34 17.80 9.31
N LEU A 235 10.61 17.95 10.61
CA LEU A 235 11.08 16.86 11.47
C LEU A 235 9.99 15.78 11.65
N SER A 236 8.73 16.20 11.84
CA SER A 236 7.57 15.30 11.86
C SER A 236 7.45 14.52 10.55
N TYR A 237 7.67 15.15 9.40
CA TYR A 237 7.61 14.46 8.12
C TYR A 237 8.69 13.38 8.02
N ILE A 238 9.92 13.66 8.47
CA ILE A 238 10.99 12.65 8.53
C ILE A 238 10.58 11.49 9.44
N PHE A 239 10.09 11.80 10.64
CA PHE A 239 9.63 10.78 11.59
C PHE A 239 8.52 9.91 11.00
N ASP A 240 7.49 10.50 10.41
CA ASP A 240 6.34 9.78 9.87
C ASP A 240 6.77 8.80 8.77
N ASN A 241 7.65 9.24 7.87
CA ASN A 241 8.18 8.37 6.83
C ASN A 241 9.05 7.27 7.44
N VAL A 242 10.02 7.61 8.29
CA VAL A 242 10.95 6.63 8.86
C VAL A 242 10.24 5.58 9.72
N TRP A 243 9.34 6.03 10.60
CA TRP A 243 8.71 5.17 11.59
C TRP A 243 7.49 4.45 11.03
N TYR A 244 6.61 5.11 10.28
CA TYR A 244 5.39 4.46 9.74
C TYR A 244 5.53 4.01 8.29
N GLY A 245 6.45 4.60 7.51
CA GLY A 245 6.65 4.29 6.09
C GLY A 245 7.56 3.10 5.79
N GLU A 246 8.03 2.37 6.81
CA GLU A 246 8.96 1.22 6.69
C GLU A 246 10.23 1.50 5.84
N PHE A 247 10.69 2.75 5.80
CA PHE A 247 11.92 3.08 5.08
C PHE A 247 13.13 2.53 5.84
N ASN A 248 13.92 1.67 5.19
CA ASN A 248 15.23 1.29 5.69
C ASN A 248 16.17 2.49 5.54
N ILE A 249 16.61 3.05 6.67
CA ILE A 249 17.59 4.13 6.71
C ILE A 249 18.99 3.52 6.76
N ASP A 250 19.90 4.01 5.92
CA ASP A 250 21.32 3.72 6.05
C ASP A 250 22.03 4.71 7.00
N GLU A 251 23.26 4.39 7.40
CA GLU A 251 24.02 5.22 8.33
C GLU A 251 24.22 6.65 7.82
N GLN A 252 24.45 6.83 6.52
CA GLN A 252 24.68 8.15 5.92
C GLN A 252 23.43 9.03 5.98
N SER A 253 22.26 8.47 5.68
CA SER A 253 20.98 9.18 5.77
C SER A 253 20.62 9.47 7.22
N TYR A 254 20.89 8.53 8.12
CA TYR A 254 20.70 8.73 9.56
C TYR A 254 21.52 9.91 10.09
N LEU A 255 22.81 10.01 9.73
CA LEU A 255 23.67 11.12 10.18
C LEU A 255 23.13 12.49 9.75
N LYS A 256 22.55 12.59 8.55
CA LYS A 256 21.89 13.82 8.08
C LYS A 256 20.67 14.16 8.92
N PHE A 257 19.81 13.18 9.19
CA PHE A 257 18.63 13.40 10.04
C PHE A 257 19.05 13.79 11.44
N LYS A 258 20.01 13.09 12.04
CA LYS A 258 20.55 13.40 13.37
C LYS A 258 20.98 14.86 13.49
N ASP A 259 21.67 15.40 12.49
CA ASP A 259 22.07 16.81 12.48
C ASP A 259 20.86 17.77 12.47
N GLN A 260 19.83 17.47 11.67
CA GLN A 260 18.59 18.25 11.62
C GLN A 260 17.84 18.23 12.97
N TYR A 261 17.72 17.06 13.59
CA TYR A 261 17.11 16.88 14.91
C TYR A 261 17.88 17.59 16.02
N GLN A 262 19.22 17.59 15.97
CA GLN A 262 20.06 18.24 16.97
C GLN A 262 20.07 19.77 16.83
N THR A 263 19.93 20.29 15.60
CA THR A 263 19.89 21.73 15.32
C THR A 263 18.58 22.37 15.79
N PHE A 264 17.50 21.59 15.94
CA PHE A 264 16.21 22.09 16.41
C PHE A 264 16.31 22.70 17.82
N LYS A 265 15.96 23.99 17.89
CA LYS A 265 15.86 24.75 19.14
C LYS A 265 14.44 25.33 19.23
N PRO A 266 13.62 24.85 20.18
CA PRO A 266 12.33 25.44 20.47
C PRO A 266 12.47 26.72 21.29
#